data_AF-A0A8T7GTN1-F1
#
_entry.id   AF-A0A8T7GTN1-F1
#
_cell.length_a   1.000
_cell.length_b   1.000
_cell.length_c   1.000
_cell.angle_alpha   90.00
_cell.angle_beta   90.00
_cell.angle_gamma   90.00
#
_symmetry.space_group_name_H-M   'P 1'
#
loop_
_entity.id
_entity.type
_entity.pdbx_description
1 polymer ?
#
loop_
_entity_poly.entity_id
_entity_poly.type
_entity_poly.pdbx_seq_one_letter_code
_entity_poly.pdbx_strand_id
1 'polypeptide(L)'
;MNSAAAVKLTAYVCPKLSAAASFLEDFIRRLEDSMRELSEKRGSISDETYMVEMQAYKSLINLARRVLDDTNTVDAMICTTLNPDYYTLYRALRILDNLLDTLQYGRGPRLPASIKGLIYEVRAHILRTIKGGGSGA
;
A
#
# COMPACT_ATOMS: atom_id res chain seq x y z
N MET A 1 -4.46 20.69 23.01
CA MET A 1 -3.10 20.17 23.27
C MET A 1 -2.96 18.82 22.55
N ASN A 2 -1.90 18.62 21.76
CA ASN A 2 -1.67 17.36 21.05
C ASN A 2 -1.37 16.24 22.06
N SER A 3 -1.99 15.07 21.90
CA SER A 3 -1.65 13.94 22.77
C SER A 3 -0.25 13.43 22.42
N ALA A 4 0.57 13.10 23.42
CA ALA A 4 1.88 12.50 23.19
C ALA A 4 1.81 11.18 22.41
N ALA A 5 0.66 10.49 22.47
CA ALA A 5 0.39 9.26 21.72
C ALA A 5 0.24 9.53 20.21
N ALA A 6 -0.48 10.58 19.81
CA ALA A 6 -0.65 10.95 18.40
C ALA A 6 0.69 11.32 17.75
N VAL A 7 1.53 12.09 18.44
CA VAL A 7 2.87 12.47 17.93
C VAL A 7 3.76 11.24 17.73
N LYS A 8 3.74 10.28 18.67
CA LYS A 8 4.51 9.03 18.56
C LYS A 8 4.00 8.14 17.42
N LEU A 9 2.68 8.09 17.22
CA LEU A 9 2.05 7.37 16.12
C LEU A 9 2.51 7.93 14.77
N THR A 10 2.39 9.24 14.58
CA THR A 10 2.81 9.93 13.34
C THR A 10 4.30 9.68 13.06
N ALA A 11 5.18 9.88 14.06
CA ALA A 11 6.62 9.69 13.89
C ALA A 11 7.01 8.23 13.52
N TYR A 12 6.23 7.24 13.95
CA TYR A 12 6.47 5.84 13.65
C TYR A 12 5.91 5.41 12.28
N VAL A 13 4.69 5.86 11.95
CA VAL A 13 3.94 5.38 10.79
C VAL A 13 4.33 6.09 9.49
N CYS A 14 4.58 7.40 9.53
CA CYS A 14 4.82 8.17 8.32
C CYS A 14 6.06 7.73 7.53
N PRO A 15 7.23 7.50 8.15
CA PRO A 15 8.39 7.00 7.42
C PRO A 15 8.14 5.64 6.76
N LYS A 16 7.33 4.79 7.39
CA LYS A 16 6.96 3.46 6.88
C LYS A 16 6.05 3.57 5.66
N LEU A 17 5.01 4.41 5.73
CA LEU A 17 4.10 4.63 4.60
C LEU A 17 4.81 5.30 3.42
N SER A 18 5.65 6.31 3.67
CA SER A 18 6.48 6.94 2.65
C SER A 18 7.42 5.93 1.96
N ALA A 19 8.06 5.04 2.73
CA ALA A 19 8.90 3.98 2.16
C ALA A 19 8.09 2.98 1.31
N ALA A 20 6.86 2.65 1.71
CA ALA A 20 5.97 1.80 0.91
C ALA A 20 5.56 2.46 -0.40
N ALA A 21 5.16 3.73 -0.35
CA ALA A 21 4.78 4.50 -1.53
C ALA A 21 5.93 4.55 -2.54
N SER A 22 7.14 4.90 -2.08
CA SER A 22 8.34 4.92 -2.94
C SER A 22 8.65 3.55 -3.54
N PHE A 23 8.52 2.46 -2.77
CA PHE A 23 8.68 1.10 -3.32
C PHE A 23 7.64 0.80 -4.41
N LEU A 24 6.37 1.17 -4.20
CA LEU A 24 5.29 0.91 -5.15
C LEU A 24 5.48 1.71 -6.44
N GLU A 25 5.91 2.96 -6.36
CA GLU A 25 6.29 3.78 -7.51
C GLU A 25 7.41 3.11 -8.33
N ASP A 26 8.47 2.65 -7.65
CA ASP A 26 9.57 1.93 -8.28
C ASP A 26 9.12 0.61 -8.92
N PHE A 27 8.22 -0.11 -8.25
CA PHE A 27 7.66 -1.35 -8.76
C PHE A 27 6.80 -1.12 -10.01
N ILE A 28 5.93 -0.10 -10.00
CA ILE A 28 5.11 0.30 -11.15
C ILE A 28 6.02 0.64 -12.34
N ARG A 29 7.06 1.46 -12.13
CA ARG A 29 8.02 1.82 -13.16
C ARG A 29 8.70 0.60 -13.78
N ARG A 30 9.14 -0.36 -12.95
CA ARG A 30 9.73 -1.62 -13.45
C ARG A 30 8.74 -2.46 -14.26
N LEU A 31 7.47 -2.53 -13.84
CA LEU A 31 6.42 -3.22 -14.61
C LEU A 31 6.16 -2.55 -15.95
N GLU A 32 6.13 -1.22 -15.99
CA GLU A 32 5.95 -0.44 -17.22
C GLU A 32 7.12 -0.62 -18.19
N ASP A 33 8.35 -0.66 -17.68
CA ASP A 33 9.54 -0.94 -18.49
C ASP A 33 9.51 -2.38 -19.03
N SER A 34 9.18 -3.37 -18.20
CA SER A 34 9.02 -4.77 -18.66
C SER A 34 7.91 -4.92 -19.71
N MET A 35 6.81 -4.18 -19.56
CA MET A 35 5.71 -4.16 -20.53
C MET A 35 6.13 -3.51 -21.86
N ARG A 36 7.03 -2.53 -21.83
CA ARG A 36 7.64 -1.92 -23.02
C ARG A 36 8.54 -2.93 -23.73
N GLU A 37 9.42 -3.61 -23.00
CA GLU A 37 10.29 -4.67 -23.54
C GLU A 37 9.47 -5.82 -24.18
N LEU A 38 8.35 -6.21 -23.55
CA LEU A 38 7.44 -7.20 -24.14
C LEU A 38 6.84 -6.71 -25.46
N SER A 39 6.53 -5.42 -25.56
CA SER A 39 6.01 -4.80 -26.79
C SER A 39 7.03 -4.81 -27.92
N GLU A 40 8.31 -4.61 -27.60
CA GLU A 40 9.41 -4.70 -28.56
C GLU A 40 9.66 -6.14 -29.04
N LYS A 41 9.41 -7.13 -28.17
CA LYS A 41 9.55 -8.56 -28.47
C LYS A 41 8.34 -9.18 -29.18
N ARG A 42 7.32 -8.39 -29.56
CA ARG A 42 6.09 -8.90 -30.19
C ARG A 42 6.35 -9.81 -31.41
N GLY A 43 7.37 -9.52 -32.21
CA GLY A 43 7.74 -10.34 -33.37
C GLY A 43 8.45 -11.66 -33.05
N SER A 44 8.77 -11.93 -31.78
CA SER A 44 9.55 -13.10 -31.32
C SER A 44 8.73 -14.08 -30.48
N ILE A 45 7.44 -13.80 -30.24
CA ILE A 45 6.51 -14.65 -29.50
C ILE A 45 5.19 -14.79 -30.26
N SER A 46 4.34 -15.75 -29.88
CA SER A 46 3.00 -15.87 -30.47
C SER A 46 2.08 -14.72 -30.03
N ASP A 47 1.14 -14.34 -30.90
CA ASP A 47 0.15 -13.30 -30.59
C ASP A 47 -0.68 -13.63 -29.34
N GLU A 48 -0.99 -14.91 -29.12
CA GLU A 48 -1.73 -15.36 -27.93
C GLU A 48 -0.93 -15.11 -26.64
N THR A 49 0.34 -15.53 -26.61
CA THR A 49 1.22 -15.31 -25.47
C THR A 49 1.41 -13.81 -25.21
N TYR A 50 1.65 -13.04 -26.27
CA TYR A 50 1.77 -11.58 -26.18
C TYR A 50 0.54 -10.94 -25.53
N MET A 51 -0.66 -11.29 -25.99
CA MET A 51 -1.90 -10.71 -25.48
C MET A 51 -2.16 -11.07 -24.01
N VAL A 52 -1.89 -12.32 -23.62
CA VAL A 52 -2.03 -12.80 -22.24
C VAL A 52 -1.05 -12.07 -21.31
N GLU A 53 0.23 -12.02 -21.67
CA GLU A 53 1.25 -11.35 -20.86
C GLU A 53 1.01 -9.84 -20.75
N MET A 54 0.66 -9.19 -21.87
CA MET A 54 0.33 -7.77 -21.90
C MET A 54 -0.87 -7.45 -20.99
N GLN A 55 -1.92 -8.28 -21.02
CA GLN A 55 -3.08 -8.11 -20.15
C GLN A 55 -2.73 -8.34 -18.67
N ALA A 56 -1.83 -9.28 -18.39
CA ALA A 56 -1.31 -9.49 -17.05
C ALA A 56 -0.60 -8.22 -16.55
N TYR A 57 0.40 -7.70 -17.27
CA TYR A 57 1.13 -6.48 -16.90
C TYR A 57 0.19 -5.28 -16.64
N LYS A 58 -0.78 -5.04 -17.52
CA LYS A 58 -1.78 -3.96 -17.33
C LYS A 58 -2.57 -4.14 -16.04
N SER A 59 -3.00 -5.37 -15.75
CA SER A 59 -3.74 -5.69 -14.53
C SER A 59 -2.87 -5.48 -13.28
N LEU A 60 -1.58 -5.82 -13.37
CA LEU A 60 -0.60 -5.61 -12.29
C LEU A 60 -0.37 -4.13 -12.01
N ILE A 61 -0.14 -3.33 -13.05
CA ILE A 61 0.09 -1.89 -12.94
C ILE A 61 -1.14 -1.19 -12.34
N ASN A 62 -2.35 -1.52 -12.81
CA ASN A 62 -3.59 -0.96 -12.29
C ASN A 62 -3.85 -1.33 -10.82
N LEU A 63 -3.46 -2.54 -10.41
CA LEU A 63 -3.53 -2.94 -9.00
C LEU A 63 -2.50 -2.16 -8.16
N ALA A 64 -1.24 -2.10 -8.60
CA ALA A 64 -0.19 -1.41 -7.88
C ALA A 64 -0.47 0.10 -7.73
N ARG A 65 -1.00 0.76 -8.77
CA ARG A 65 -1.42 2.17 -8.72
C ARG A 65 -2.53 2.41 -7.69
N ARG A 66 -3.56 1.56 -7.67
CA ARG A 66 -4.61 1.64 -6.64
C ARG A 66 -4.06 1.49 -5.22
N VAL A 67 -3.14 0.55 -5.04
CA VAL A 67 -2.47 0.33 -3.75
C VAL A 67 -1.61 1.53 -3.34
N LEU A 68 -0.94 2.17 -4.29
CA LEU A 68 -0.19 3.41 -4.08
C LEU A 68 -1.13 4.56 -3.68
N ASP A 69 -2.25 4.75 -4.39
CA ASP A 69 -3.24 5.78 -4.07
C ASP A 69 -3.83 5.61 -2.66
N ASP A 70 -4.17 4.37 -2.29
CA ASP A 70 -4.65 4.01 -0.96
C ASP A 70 -3.57 4.26 0.12
N THR A 71 -2.32 3.90 -0.17
CA THR A 71 -1.17 4.15 0.73
C THR A 71 -0.97 5.64 0.96
N ASN A 72 -0.97 6.45 -0.10
CA ASN A 72 -0.86 7.91 -0.04
C ASN A 72 -2.05 8.55 0.69
N THR A 73 -3.25 7.98 0.55
CA THR A 73 -4.44 8.43 1.28
C THR A 73 -4.26 8.19 2.79
N VAL A 74 -3.78 6.99 3.18
CA VAL A 74 -3.50 6.69 4.59
C VAL A 74 -2.37 7.55 5.14
N ASP A 75 -1.32 7.78 4.35
CA ASP A 75 -0.21 8.68 4.71
C ASP A 75 -0.74 10.09 4.96
N ALA A 76 -1.47 10.68 4.01
CA ALA A 76 -2.06 12.01 4.18
C ALA A 76 -2.95 12.08 5.44
N MET A 77 -3.80 11.06 5.67
CA MET A 77 -4.69 11.02 6.84
C MET A 77 -3.94 10.99 8.18
N ILE A 78 -2.85 10.23 8.29
CA ILE A 78 -2.11 10.05 9.56
C ILE A 78 -1.03 11.12 9.74
N CYS A 79 -0.39 11.53 8.64
CA CYS A 79 0.84 12.30 8.64
C CYS A 79 0.64 13.81 8.55
N THR A 80 -0.52 14.25 8.03
CA THR A 80 -0.88 15.68 8.01
C THR A 80 -1.80 16.07 9.17
N THR A 81 -2.44 15.09 9.82
CA THR A 81 -3.31 15.33 10.97
C THR A 81 -2.48 15.35 12.26
N LEU A 82 -2.34 16.53 12.88
CA LEU A 82 -1.63 16.71 14.17
C LEU A 82 -2.22 15.89 15.34
N ASN A 83 -3.45 15.38 15.20
CA ASN A 83 -4.15 14.58 16.19
C ASN A 83 -5.26 13.75 15.50
N PRO A 84 -4.95 12.62 14.84
CA PRO A 84 -5.96 11.85 14.11
C PRO A 84 -7.02 11.33 15.08
N ASP A 85 -8.28 11.67 14.83
CA ASP A 85 -9.39 11.21 15.66
C ASP A 85 -9.64 9.70 15.46
N TYR A 86 -10.48 9.13 16.33
CA TYR A 86 -10.84 7.72 16.29
C TYR A 86 -11.38 7.30 14.92
N TYR A 87 -12.15 8.17 14.27
CA TYR A 87 -12.75 7.90 12.96
C TYR A 87 -11.70 7.81 11.85
N THR A 88 -10.72 8.73 11.87
CA THR A 88 -9.58 8.76 10.96
C THR A 88 -8.74 7.51 11.08
N LEU A 89 -8.45 7.09 12.32
CA LEU A 89 -7.69 5.86 12.59
C LEU A 89 -8.46 4.60 12.16
N TYR A 90 -9.77 4.55 12.40
CA TYR A 90 -10.62 3.43 11.97
C TYR A 90 -10.71 3.33 10.44
N ARG A 91 -10.85 4.46 9.75
CA ARG A 91 -10.84 4.51 8.28
C ARG A 91 -9.49 4.10 7.72
N ALA A 92 -8.38 4.51 8.34
CA ALA A 92 -7.05 4.05 7.97
C ALA A 92 -6.90 2.53 8.12
N LEU A 93 -7.39 1.93 9.21
CA LEU A 93 -7.43 0.47 9.38
C LEU A 93 -8.20 -0.22 8.26
N ARG A 94 -9.37 0.31 7.89
CA ARG A 94 -10.19 -0.27 6.81
C ARG A 94 -9.47 -0.19 5.45
N ILE A 95 -8.76 0.89 5.17
CA ILE A 95 -7.95 0.98 3.95
C ILE A 95 -6.82 -0.06 3.99
N LEU A 96 -6.13 -0.22 5.12
CA LEU A 96 -5.08 -1.24 5.28
C LEU A 96 -5.62 -2.68 5.15
N ASP A 97 -6.81 -2.97 5.68
CA ASP A 97 -7.46 -4.27 5.53
C ASP A 97 -7.90 -4.51 4.07
N ASN A 98 -8.47 -3.51 3.40
CA ASN A 98 -8.78 -3.59 1.97
C ASN A 98 -7.52 -3.79 1.12
N LEU A 99 -6.42 -3.14 1.48
CA LEU A 99 -5.12 -3.34 0.86
C LEU A 99 -4.67 -4.81 1.03
N LEU A 100 -4.69 -5.34 2.25
CA LEU A 100 -4.38 -6.75 2.51
C LEU A 100 -5.28 -7.69 1.69
N ASP A 101 -6.59 -7.44 1.64
CA ASP A 101 -7.54 -8.29 0.93
C ASP A 101 -7.35 -8.23 -0.58
N THR A 102 -7.17 -7.03 -1.15
CA THR A 102 -6.91 -6.86 -2.58
C THR A 102 -5.60 -7.55 -2.98
N LEU A 103 -4.64 -7.63 -2.05
CA LEU A 103 -3.31 -8.18 -2.28
C LEU A 103 -3.19 -9.68 -1.93
N GLN A 104 -4.05 -10.20 -1.07
CA GLN A 104 -4.08 -11.61 -0.64
C GLN A 104 -5.07 -12.44 -1.47
N TYR A 105 -6.20 -11.84 -1.88
CA TYR A 105 -7.30 -12.51 -2.56
C TYR A 105 -7.64 -11.92 -3.94
N GLY A 106 -7.11 -10.75 -4.29
CA GLY A 106 -7.22 -10.25 -5.67
C GLY A 106 -6.54 -11.21 -6.64
N ARG A 107 -7.11 -11.35 -7.85
CA ARG A 107 -6.48 -12.06 -8.99
C ARG A 107 -5.28 -11.26 -9.53
N GLY A 108 -4.36 -10.92 -8.65
CA GLY A 108 -3.11 -10.20 -8.90
C GLY A 108 -1.90 -11.04 -8.43
N PRO A 109 -0.69 -10.49 -8.55
CA PRO A 109 0.53 -11.18 -8.22
C PRO A 109 0.66 -11.22 -6.69
N ARG A 110 1.16 -12.33 -6.14
CA ARG A 110 1.47 -12.41 -4.71
C ARG A 110 2.42 -11.26 -4.33
N LEU A 111 2.06 -10.49 -3.31
CA LEU A 111 2.93 -9.43 -2.81
C LEU A 111 4.31 -9.97 -2.37
N PRO A 112 5.36 -9.14 -2.52
CA PRO A 112 6.59 -9.29 -1.76
C PRO A 112 6.33 -9.30 -0.25
N ALA A 113 7.07 -10.14 0.48
CA ALA A 113 6.93 -10.28 1.93
C ALA A 113 7.15 -8.97 2.71
N SER A 114 8.00 -8.07 2.19
CA SER A 114 8.30 -6.77 2.77
C SER A 114 7.06 -5.86 2.87
N ILE A 115 6.25 -5.78 1.82
CA ILE A 115 5.02 -4.97 1.80
C ILE A 115 3.99 -5.55 2.77
N LYS A 116 3.80 -6.87 2.76
CA LYS A 116 2.88 -7.53 3.71
C LYS A 116 3.26 -7.23 5.15
N GLY A 117 4.55 -7.41 5.50
CA GLY A 117 5.07 -7.15 6.84
C GLY A 117 4.81 -5.71 7.27
N LEU A 118 5.06 -4.75 6.39
CA LEU A 118 4.81 -3.34 6.65
C LEU A 118 3.34 -3.03 6.95
N ILE A 119 2.41 -3.54 6.13
CA ILE A 119 0.97 -3.31 6.33
C ILE A 119 0.52 -3.92 7.67
N TYR A 120 0.98 -5.13 8.01
CA TYR A 120 0.69 -5.77 9.29
C TYR A 120 1.24 -4.97 10.48
N GLU A 121 2.46 -4.45 10.40
CA GLU A 121 3.08 -3.62 11.44
C GLU A 121 2.30 -2.32 11.67
N VAL A 122 1.95 -1.60 10.60
CA VAL A 122 1.18 -0.35 10.68
C VAL A 122 -0.20 -0.62 11.27
N ARG A 123 -0.90 -1.65 10.79
CA ARG A 123 -2.21 -2.08 11.32
C ARG A 123 -2.14 -2.41 12.80
N ALA A 124 -1.17 -3.23 13.22
CA ALA A 124 -1.00 -3.62 14.61
C ALA A 124 -0.75 -2.43 15.52
N HIS A 125 0.04 -1.46 15.04
CA HIS A 125 0.32 -0.24 15.80
C HIS A 125 -0.92 0.66 15.92
N ILE A 126 -1.68 0.88 14.84
CA ILE A 126 -2.95 1.65 14.90
C ILE A 126 -3.95 0.98 15.86
N LEU A 127 -4.13 -0.34 15.78
CA LEU A 127 -4.99 -1.08 16.71
C LEU A 127 -4.56 -0.93 18.17
N ARG A 128 -3.24 -0.91 18.42
CA ARG A 128 -2.68 -0.71 19.76
C ARG A 128 -2.93 0.70 20.26
N THR A 129 -2.84 1.71 19.40
CA THR A 129 -3.16 3.11 19.74
C THR A 129 -4.65 3.30 20.02
N ILE A 130 -5.53 2.69 19.23
CA ILE A 130 -6.98 2.74 19.45
C ILE A 130 -7.38 2.04 20.75
N LYS A 131 -6.85 0.84 21.01
CA LYS A 131 -7.17 0.06 22.23
C LYS A 131 -6.47 0.61 23.48
N GLY A 132 -5.26 1.16 23.34
CA GLY A 132 -4.49 1.78 24.42
C GLY A 132 -4.92 3.23 24.74
N GLY A 133 -5.76 3.84 23.90
CA GLY A 133 -6.42 5.11 24.20
C GLY A 133 -7.58 4.98 25.20
N GLY A 134 -7.95 3.75 25.56
CA GLY A 134 -8.88 3.44 26.65
C GLY A 134 -8.14 2.95 27.89
N SER A 135 -7.94 3.86 28.85
CA SER A 135 -7.56 3.61 30.26
C SER A 135 -6.09 3.32 30.60
N GLY A 136 -5.43 4.30 31.25
CA GLY A 136 -4.66 4.00 32.48
C GLY A 136 -3.16 4.28 32.50
N ALA A 137 -2.75 5.55 32.31
CA ALA A 137 -1.69 6.25 33.08
C ALA A 137 -1.54 7.69 32.58
#